data_AF-A0A6H9XW64-F1
#
_entry.id   AF-A0A6H9XW64-F1
#
_cell.length_a   1.000
_cell.length_b   1.000
_cell.length_c   1.000
_cell.angle_alpha   90.00
_cell.angle_beta   90.00
_cell.angle_gamma   90.00
#
_symmetry.space_group_name_H-M   'P 1'
#
loop_
_entity.id
_entity.type
_entity.pdbx_description
1 polymer ?
#
loop_
_entity_poly.entity_id
_entity_poly.type
_entity_poly.pdbx_seq_one_letter_code
_entity_poly.pdbx_strand_id
1 'polypeptide(L)'
;MTLKPLLLAGLLLTLGACAHVQDHPALRSVQIGSDAAMMLNELARVAALSPDQRKRELAALEGGRIDDVRRFQAAALLDREDSVEALERGLKNLNALSGIDERAQPLVEQMKKSFRARIELKVQAARAQELQDKLEQIKALEKSLQQRSTPPARP
;
A
#
# COMPACT_ATOMS: atom_id res chain seq x y z
N MET A 1 -40.70 -4.65 9.33
CA MET A 1 -39.24 -4.55 9.12
C MET A 1 -38.94 -4.60 7.63
N THR A 2 -38.83 -3.45 6.96
CA THR A 2 -38.52 -3.38 5.52
C THR A 2 -37.85 -2.04 5.21
N LEU A 3 -36.54 -1.96 5.43
CA LEU A 3 -35.72 -0.83 4.97
C LEU A 3 -34.95 -1.24 3.71
N LYS A 4 -35.56 -0.85 2.57
CA LYS A 4 -34.95 -0.21 1.40
C LYS A 4 -34.01 -1.02 0.47
N PRO A 5 -34.57 -1.65 -0.60
CA PRO A 5 -33.85 -1.93 -1.84
C PRO A 5 -33.44 -0.67 -2.63
N LEU A 6 -33.93 0.52 -2.23
CA LEU A 6 -33.59 1.81 -2.86
C LEU A 6 -32.15 2.29 -2.58
N LEU A 7 -31.53 1.87 -1.47
CA LEU A 7 -30.14 2.24 -1.17
C LEU A 7 -29.14 1.49 -2.05
N LEU A 8 -29.48 0.28 -2.48
CA LEU A 8 -28.63 -0.54 -3.35
C LEU A 8 -28.62 0.00 -4.79
N ALA A 9 -29.76 0.52 -5.27
CA ALA A 9 -29.86 1.14 -6.58
C ALA A 9 -29.08 2.48 -6.67
N GLY A 10 -29.06 3.26 -5.59
CA GLY A 10 -28.26 4.49 -5.51
C GLY A 10 -26.75 4.23 -5.54
N LEU A 11 -26.29 3.15 -4.91
CA LEU A 11 -24.87 2.76 -4.91
C LEU A 11 -24.40 2.26 -6.29
N LEU A 12 -25.26 1.58 -7.04
CA LEU A 12 -24.92 1.09 -8.39
C LEU A 12 -24.86 2.21 -9.44
N LEU A 13 -25.58 3.31 -9.25
CA LEU A 13 -25.55 4.46 -10.16
C LEU A 13 -24.28 5.31 -10.02
N THR A 14 -23.63 5.33 -8.86
CA THR A 14 -22.37 6.08 -8.70
C THR A 14 -21.15 5.29 -9.18
N LEU A 15 -21.21 3.95 -9.24
CA LEU A 15 -20.16 3.14 -9.86
C LEU A 15 -20.16 3.18 -11.40
N GLY A 16 -21.27 3.57 -12.03
CA GLY A 16 -21.38 3.71 -13.49
C GLY A 16 -20.70 4.95 -14.06
N ALA A 17 -20.36 5.93 -13.22
CA ALA A 17 -19.78 7.21 -13.67
C ALA A 17 -18.28 7.12 -14.04
N CYS A 18 -17.59 6.03 -13.70
CA CYS A 18 -16.19 5.80 -14.10
C CYS A 18 -16.04 5.06 -15.44
N ALA A 19 -17.14 4.71 -16.11
CA ALA A 19 -17.13 4.01 -17.40
C ALA A 19 -17.31 4.96 -18.60
N HIS A 20 -16.97 6.25 -18.46
CA HIS A 20 -16.98 7.17 -19.60
C HIS A 20 -15.81 6.82 -20.52
N VAL A 21 -16.08 5.96 -21.50
CA VAL A 21 -15.24 5.74 -22.67
C VAL A 21 -15.23 7.05 -23.45
N GLN A 22 -14.12 7.78 -23.30
CA GLN A 22 -13.86 8.98 -24.07
C GLN A 22 -13.36 8.53 -25.44
N ASP A 23 -14.25 8.51 -26.43
CA ASP A 23 -13.87 8.33 -27.83
C ASP A 23 -12.92 9.47 -28.24
N HIS A 24 -11.64 9.16 -28.37
CA HIS A 24 -10.66 10.06 -28.95
C HIS A 24 -10.51 9.80 -30.44
N PRO A 25 -10.61 10.83 -31.29
CA PRO A 25 -10.35 10.67 -32.72
C PRO A 25 -8.90 10.24 -32.91
N ALA A 26 -8.72 9.20 -33.73
CA ALA A 26 -7.44 8.61 -34.07
C ALA A 26 -6.53 9.61 -34.79
N LEU A 27 -5.78 10.39 -34.01
CA LEU A 27 -4.52 10.94 -34.47
C LEU A 27 -3.46 9.88 -34.22
N ARG A 28 -3.00 9.25 -35.32
CA ARG A 28 -1.75 8.48 -35.39
C ARG A 28 -0.61 9.40 -34.94
N SER A 29 -0.37 9.48 -33.64
CA SER A 29 0.92 9.87 -33.11
C SER A 29 1.81 8.63 -33.18
N VAL A 30 3.02 8.81 -33.69
CA VAL A 30 4.08 7.82 -33.59
C VAL A 30 4.28 7.54 -32.09
N GLN A 31 3.73 6.43 -31.60
CA GLN A 31 3.81 6.02 -30.19
C GLN A 31 5.24 5.57 -29.88
N ILE A 32 6.14 6.53 -29.67
CA ILE A 32 7.19 6.35 -28.68
C ILE A 32 6.47 6.61 -27.35
N GLY A 33 6.02 5.53 -26.69
CA GLY A 33 5.28 5.64 -25.44
C GLY A 33 6.09 6.40 -24.40
N SER A 34 5.51 7.45 -23.82
CA SER A 34 6.11 8.16 -22.67
C SER A 34 6.22 7.18 -21.50
N ASP A 35 7.34 7.21 -20.77
CA ASP A 35 7.56 6.38 -19.57
C ASP A 35 6.41 6.47 -18.59
N ALA A 36 5.75 7.64 -18.50
CA ALA A 36 4.59 7.85 -17.66
C ALA A 36 3.42 6.92 -18.03
N ALA A 37 3.12 6.77 -19.32
CA ALA A 37 2.05 5.90 -19.79
C ALA A 37 2.40 4.42 -19.57
N MET A 38 3.66 4.05 -19.78
CA MET A 38 4.14 2.70 -19.47
C MET A 38 4.00 2.42 -17.97
N MET A 39 4.54 3.26 -17.10
CA MET A 39 4.47 3.08 -15.64
C MET A 39 3.05 3.02 -15.10
N LEU A 40 2.12 3.84 -15.62
CA LEU A 40 0.70 3.74 -15.24
C LEU A 40 0.08 2.41 -15.66
N ASN A 41 0.38 1.92 -16.86
CA ASN A 41 -0.08 0.62 -17.33
C ASN A 41 0.53 -0.52 -16.50
N GLU A 42 1.80 -0.40 -16.10
CA GLU A 42 2.48 -1.33 -15.20
C GLU A 42 1.79 -1.37 -13.82
N LEU A 43 1.41 -0.23 -13.25
CA LEU A 43 0.65 -0.18 -11.99
C LEU A 43 -0.71 -0.89 -12.12
N ALA A 44 -1.41 -0.66 -13.23
CA ALA A 44 -2.69 -1.30 -13.50
C ALA A 44 -2.52 -2.83 -13.63
N ARG A 45 -1.48 -3.31 -14.32
CA ARG A 45 -1.18 -4.74 -14.42
C ARG A 45 -0.86 -5.34 -13.06
N VAL A 46 0.03 -4.71 -12.29
CA VAL A 46 0.43 -5.20 -10.97
C VAL A 46 -0.76 -5.25 -10.01
N ALA A 47 -1.71 -4.31 -10.12
CA ALA A 47 -2.93 -4.34 -9.33
C ALA A 47 -3.83 -5.55 -9.62
N ALA A 48 -3.76 -6.11 -10.83
CA ALA A 48 -4.54 -7.28 -11.23
C ALA A 48 -3.86 -8.63 -10.89
N LEU A 49 -2.61 -8.62 -10.43
CA LEU A 49 -1.88 -9.85 -10.12
C LEU A 49 -2.34 -10.51 -8.82
N SER A 50 -2.43 -11.85 -8.86
CA SER A 50 -2.60 -12.65 -7.64
C SER A 50 -1.34 -12.58 -6.75
N PRO A 51 -1.47 -12.84 -5.44
CA PRO A 51 -0.33 -12.85 -4.52
C PRO A 51 0.80 -13.79 -4.93
N ASP A 52 0.48 -14.97 -5.48
CA ASP A 52 1.49 -15.94 -5.91
C ASP A 52 2.21 -15.51 -7.19
N GLN A 53 1.49 -14.89 -8.14
CA GLN A 53 2.11 -14.30 -9.33
C GLN A 53 3.03 -13.16 -8.95
N ARG A 54 2.61 -12.30 -8.02
CA ARG A 54 3.41 -11.19 -7.51
C ARG A 54 4.73 -11.65 -6.91
N LYS A 55 4.72 -12.69 -6.07
CA LYS A 55 5.95 -13.24 -5.47
C LYS A 55 6.91 -13.78 -6.53
N ARG A 56 6.37 -14.46 -7.56
CA ARG A 56 7.18 -14.97 -8.68
C ARG A 56 7.78 -13.83 -9.50
N GLU A 57 7.00 -12.81 -9.83
CA GLU A 57 7.48 -11.64 -10.56
C GLU A 57 8.53 -10.87 -9.77
N LEU A 58 8.33 -10.69 -8.46
CA LEU A 58 9.31 -10.02 -7.62
C LEU A 58 10.63 -10.79 -7.57
N ALA A 59 10.57 -12.11 -7.37
CA ALA A 59 11.76 -12.96 -7.38
C ALA A 59 12.51 -12.91 -8.73
N ALA A 60 11.78 -12.79 -9.85
CA ALA A 60 12.38 -12.63 -11.17
C ALA A 60 13.12 -11.30 -11.34
N LEU A 61 12.74 -10.26 -10.59
CA LEU A 61 13.35 -8.93 -10.64
C LEU A 61 14.53 -8.75 -9.67
N GLU A 62 14.71 -9.65 -8.69
CA GLU A 62 15.77 -9.57 -7.67
C GLU A 62 17.17 -9.99 -8.17
N GLY A 63 17.28 -10.53 -9.39
CA GLY A 63 18.47 -11.24 -9.88
C GLY A 63 19.53 -10.44 -10.67
N GLY A 64 19.44 -9.12 -10.86
CA GLY A 64 20.44 -8.42 -11.68
C GLY A 64 20.31 -6.90 -11.80
N ARG A 65 21.12 -6.31 -12.69
CA ARG A 65 21.04 -4.90 -13.06
C ARG A 65 19.78 -4.68 -13.89
N ILE A 66 18.71 -4.23 -13.25
CA ILE A 66 17.43 -3.89 -13.88
C ILE A 66 17.41 -2.43 -14.34
N ASP A 67 16.59 -2.12 -15.36
CA ASP A 67 16.33 -0.77 -15.85
C ASP A 67 15.35 0.00 -14.94
N ASP A 68 15.15 1.29 -15.20
CA ASP A 68 14.31 2.17 -14.37
C ASP A 68 12.82 1.79 -14.40
N VAL A 69 12.31 1.28 -15.53
CA VAL A 69 10.93 0.79 -15.63
C VAL A 69 10.72 -0.45 -14.76
N ARG A 70 11.68 -1.38 -14.79
CA ARG A 70 11.69 -2.59 -13.94
C ARG A 70 11.90 -2.25 -12.47
N ARG A 71 12.69 -1.23 -12.12
CA ARG A 71 12.80 -0.72 -10.74
C ARG A 71 11.46 -0.19 -10.25
N PHE A 72 10.75 0.55 -11.08
CA PHE A 72 9.41 1.03 -10.78
C PHE A 72 8.41 -0.13 -10.63
N GLN A 73 8.43 -1.11 -11.53
CA GLN A 73 7.64 -2.34 -11.41
C GLN A 73 7.93 -3.09 -10.10
N ALA A 74 9.21 -3.27 -9.75
CA ALA A 74 9.60 -3.93 -8.51
C ALA A 74 9.07 -3.18 -7.29
N ALA A 75 9.14 -1.84 -7.28
CA ALA A 75 8.52 -1.03 -6.23
C ALA A 75 7.00 -1.24 -6.16
N ALA A 76 6.31 -1.33 -7.31
CA ALA A 76 4.87 -1.55 -7.36
C ALA A 76 4.46 -2.93 -6.83
N LEU A 77 5.28 -3.96 -7.05
CA LEU A 77 5.07 -5.30 -6.48
C LEU A 77 5.28 -5.28 -4.96
N LEU A 78 6.33 -4.60 -4.49
CA LEU A 78 6.65 -4.46 -3.06
C LEU A 78 5.59 -3.67 -2.28
N ASP A 79 4.96 -2.67 -2.91
CA ASP A 79 3.82 -1.92 -2.34
C ASP A 79 2.70 -2.83 -1.82
N ARG A 80 2.54 -3.99 -2.45
CA ARG A 80 1.48 -4.96 -2.17
C ARG A 80 1.87 -6.07 -1.20
N GLU A 81 3.14 -6.17 -0.82
CA GLU A 81 3.56 -7.08 0.27
C GLU A 81 3.17 -6.52 1.65
N ASP A 82 2.93 -5.21 1.74
CA ASP A 82 2.44 -4.49 2.93
C ASP A 82 3.25 -4.75 4.22
N SER A 83 4.54 -5.05 4.10
CA SER A 83 5.50 -5.05 5.21
C SER A 83 6.35 -3.78 5.20
N VAL A 84 6.88 -3.38 6.36
CA VAL A 84 7.74 -2.18 6.47
C VAL A 84 8.99 -2.38 5.61
N GLU A 85 9.59 -3.57 5.66
CA GLU A 85 10.79 -3.93 4.93
C GLU A 85 10.55 -3.90 3.40
N ALA A 86 9.37 -4.34 2.94
CA ALA A 86 9.03 -4.26 1.53
C ALA A 86 8.86 -2.81 1.07
N LEU A 87 8.19 -1.97 1.86
CA LEU A 87 8.02 -0.55 1.55
C LEU A 87 9.36 0.19 1.53
N GLU A 88 10.29 -0.12 2.45
CA GLU A 88 11.64 0.45 2.45
C GLU A 88 12.47 0.01 1.24
N ARG A 89 12.44 -1.29 0.91
CA ARG A 89 13.08 -1.82 -0.31
C ARG A 89 12.52 -1.16 -1.57
N GLY A 90 11.20 -0.97 -1.61
CA GLY A 90 10.54 -0.30 -2.71
C GLY A 90 10.92 1.18 -2.81
N LEU A 91 11.05 1.89 -1.68
CA LEU A 91 11.52 3.27 -1.65
C LEU A 91 12.97 3.37 -2.16
N LYS A 92 13.83 2.41 -1.82
CA LYS A 92 15.19 2.30 -2.35
C LYS A 92 15.19 2.16 -3.89
N ASN A 93 14.31 1.32 -4.44
CA ASN A 93 14.17 1.16 -5.89
C ASN A 93 13.73 2.47 -6.57
N LEU A 94 12.76 3.18 -5.99
CA LEU A 94 12.28 4.47 -6.52
C LEU A 94 13.32 5.60 -6.42
N ASN A 95 14.19 5.57 -5.41
CA ASN A 95 15.28 6.55 -5.27
C ASN A 95 16.45 6.28 -6.21
N ALA A 96 16.57 5.05 -6.74
CA ALA A 96 17.62 4.67 -7.68
C ALA A 96 17.26 4.99 -9.15
N LEU A 97 16.06 5.52 -9.41
CA LEU A 97 15.63 5.98 -10.73
C LEU A 97 16.41 7.24 -11.11
N SER A 98 17.00 7.28 -12.30
CA SER A 98 17.87 8.38 -12.73
C SER A 98 17.63 8.87 -14.17
N GLY A 99 16.86 8.13 -14.98
CA GLY A 99 16.63 8.44 -16.40
C GLY A 99 15.16 8.48 -16.81
N ILE A 100 14.24 8.78 -15.90
CA ILE A 100 12.80 8.79 -16.18
C ILE A 100 12.34 10.12 -16.81
N ASP A 101 11.40 10.04 -17.75
CA ASP A 101 10.71 11.21 -18.34
C ASP A 101 10.19 12.16 -17.24
N GLU A 102 10.32 13.48 -17.45
CA GLU A 102 9.77 14.51 -16.57
C GLU A 102 8.27 14.32 -16.32
N ARG A 103 7.54 13.78 -17.30
CA ARG A 103 6.11 13.45 -17.16
C ARG A 103 5.83 12.31 -16.19
N ALA A 104 6.80 11.41 -15.98
CA ALA A 104 6.70 10.30 -15.04
C ALA A 104 7.13 10.69 -13.62
N GLN A 105 7.89 11.78 -13.47
CA GLN A 105 8.39 12.25 -12.18
C GLN A 105 7.28 12.45 -11.12
N PRO A 106 6.12 13.06 -11.41
CA PRO A 106 5.06 13.24 -10.42
C PRO A 106 4.50 11.91 -9.90
N LEU A 107 4.40 10.89 -10.76
CA LEU A 107 3.93 9.56 -10.38
C LEU A 107 4.91 8.89 -9.41
N VAL A 108 6.20 8.97 -9.70
CA VAL A 108 7.26 8.43 -8.84
C VAL A 108 7.27 9.14 -7.50
N GLU A 109 7.18 10.47 -7.47
CA GLU A 109 7.15 11.22 -6.21
C GLU A 109 5.89 10.93 -5.39
N GLN A 110 4.74 10.75 -6.04
CA GLN A 110 3.51 10.36 -5.35
C GLN A 110 3.64 8.97 -4.72
N MET A 111 4.25 8.02 -5.42
CA MET A 111 4.51 6.68 -4.89
C MET A 111 5.48 6.70 -3.72
N LYS A 112 6.57 7.48 -3.80
CA LYS A 112 7.50 7.71 -2.69
C LYS A 112 6.80 8.28 -1.46
N LYS A 113 5.92 9.27 -1.65
CA LYS A 113 5.12 9.86 -0.56
C LYS A 113 4.21 8.83 0.09
N SER A 114 3.51 8.03 -0.71
CA SER A 114 2.66 6.94 -0.23
C SER A 114 3.44 5.95 0.63
N PHE A 115 4.64 5.54 0.19
CA PHE A 115 5.46 4.58 0.92
C PHE A 115 5.90 5.14 2.27
N ARG A 116 6.40 6.38 2.30
CA ARG A 116 6.80 7.05 3.55
C ARG A 116 5.63 7.14 4.53
N ALA A 117 4.46 7.55 4.06
CA ALA A 117 3.26 7.65 4.90
C ALA A 117 2.84 6.28 5.47
N ARG A 118 2.90 5.22 4.67
CA ARG A 118 2.57 3.85 5.13
C ARG A 118 3.59 3.29 6.11
N ILE A 119 4.88 3.57 5.91
CA ILE A 119 5.94 3.21 6.86
C ILE A 119 5.68 3.91 8.19
N GLU A 120 5.48 5.23 8.16
CA GLU A 120 5.22 6.02 9.38
C GLU A 120 3.99 5.51 10.12
N LEU A 121 2.90 5.23 9.40
CA LEU A 121 1.68 4.66 9.98
C LEU A 121 1.94 3.32 10.69
N LYS A 122 2.70 2.42 10.07
CA LYS A 122 3.01 1.10 10.65
C LYS A 122 3.90 1.23 11.89
N VAL A 123 4.90 2.12 11.85
CA VAL A 123 5.75 2.41 13.01
C VAL A 123 4.92 2.97 14.17
N GLN A 124 4.03 3.91 13.88
CA GLN A 124 3.13 4.47 14.90
C GLN A 124 2.17 3.41 15.47
N ALA A 125 1.62 2.52 14.62
CA ALA A 125 0.77 1.43 15.06
C ALA A 125 1.51 0.44 15.98
N ALA A 126 2.75 0.06 15.62
CA ALA A 126 3.56 -0.81 16.47
C ALA A 126 3.87 -0.17 17.83
N ARG A 127 4.21 1.12 17.84
CA ARG A 127 4.44 1.87 19.08
C ARG A 127 3.17 1.98 19.94
N ALA A 128 2.01 2.20 19.33
CA ALA A 128 0.74 2.24 20.04
C ALA A 128 0.41 0.89 20.69
N GLN A 129 0.66 -0.22 19.98
CA GLN A 129 0.49 -1.57 20.53
C GLN A 129 1.43 -1.82 21.71
N GLU A 130 2.71 -1.45 21.59
CA GLU A 130 3.67 -1.60 22.70
C GLU A 130 3.23 -0.84 23.96
N LEU A 131 2.69 0.37 23.80
CA LEU A 131 2.16 1.16 24.91
C LEU A 131 0.92 0.50 25.53
N GLN A 132 0.04 -0.09 24.71
CA GLN A 132 -1.12 -0.82 25.18
C GLN A 132 -0.72 -2.05 26.00
N ASP A 133 0.24 -2.83 25.51
CA ASP A 133 0.75 -4.02 26.22
C ASP A 133 1.35 -3.65 27.59
N LYS A 134 2.09 -2.53 27.64
CA LYS A 134 2.63 -1.99 28.90
C LYS A 134 1.52 -1.57 29.87
N LEU A 135 0.46 -0.94 29.39
CA LEU A 135 -0.70 -0.57 30.22
C LEU A 135 -1.41 -1.81 30.78
N GLU A 136 -1.56 -2.86 29.98
CA GLU A 136 -2.15 -4.12 30.43
C GLU A 136 -1.28 -4.81 31.49
N GLN A 137 0.04 -4.79 31.30
CA GLN A 137 0.98 -5.28 32.31
C GLN A 137 0.86 -4.51 33.63
N ILE A 138 0.77 -3.18 33.58
CA ILE A 138 0.59 -2.35 34.79
C ILE A 138 -0.72 -2.72 35.49
N LYS A 139 -1.84 -2.84 34.76
CA LYS A 139 -3.13 -3.24 35.34
C LYS A 139 -3.09 -4.63 35.99
N ALA A 140 -2.37 -5.58 35.37
CA ALA A 140 -2.19 -6.91 35.93
C ALA A 140 -1.39 -6.86 37.24
N LEU A 141 -0.32 -6.04 37.28
CA LEU A 141 0.46 -5.81 38.49
C LEU A 141 -0.36 -5.14 39.59
N GLU A 142 -1.14 -4.11 39.25
CA GLU A 142 -2.06 -3.45 40.18
C GLU A 142 -3.06 -4.43 40.79
N LYS A 143 -3.67 -5.29 39.96
CA LYS A 143 -4.58 -6.34 40.45
C LYS A 143 -3.89 -7.32 41.37
N SER A 144 -2.68 -7.77 41.02
CA SER A 144 -1.88 -8.67 41.87
C SER A 144 -1.52 -8.00 43.21
N LEU A 145 -1.20 -6.71 43.20
CA LEU A 145 -0.93 -5.96 44.43
C LEU A 145 -2.19 -5.85 45.29
N GLN A 146 -3.34 -5.49 44.71
CA GLN A 146 -4.62 -5.40 45.42
C GLN A 146 -5.01 -6.73 46.08
N GLN A 147 -4.80 -7.86 45.39
CA GLN A 147 -5.06 -9.21 45.93
C GLN A 147 -4.16 -9.54 47.14
N ARG A 148 -2.91 -9.05 47.16
CA ARG A 148 -2.01 -9.23 48.30
C ARG A 148 -2.31 -8.27 49.45
N SER A 149 -2.85 -7.09 49.15
CA SER A 149 -3.20 -6.07 50.13
C SER A 149 -4.58 -6.26 50.77
N THR A 150 -5.40 -7.19 50.29
CA THR A 150 -6.70 -7.50 50.92
C THR A 150 -6.46 -8.41 52.14
N PRO A 151 -6.82 -7.98 53.37
CA PRO A 151 -6.64 -8.82 54.54
C PRO A 151 -7.56 -10.06 54.45
N PRO A 152 -7.15 -11.22 55.00
CA PRO A 152 -8.03 -12.38 55.04
C PRO A 152 -9.29 -12.03 55.83
N ALA A 153 -10.46 -12.34 55.26
CA ALA A 153 -11.74 -12.19 55.93
C ALA A 153 -11.66 -12.88 57.28
N ARG A 154 -11.86 -12.12 58.37
CA ARG A 154 -11.95 -12.71 59.72
C ARG A 154 -13.21 -13.58 59.79
N PRO A 155 -13.11 -14.79 60.36
CA PRO A 155 -14.26 -15.67 60.59
C PRO A 155 -15.23 -15.08 61.61
#